data_AF-A0A962LQV2-F1
#
_entry.id   AF-A0A962LQV2-F1
#
_cell.length_a   1.000
_cell.length_b   1.000
_cell.length_c   1.000
_cell.angle_alpha   90.00
_cell.angle_beta   90.00
_cell.angle_gamma   90.00
#
_symmetry.space_group_name_H-M   'P 1'
#
loop_
_entity.id
_entity.type
_entity.pdbx_description
1 polymer ?
#
loop_
_entity_poly.entity_id
_entity_poly.type
_entity_poly.pdbx_seq_one_letter_code
_entity_poly.pdbx_strand_id
1 'polypeptide(L)'
;MTTIKKLLPAALALIFTGSAVADDLTDAAQGLCETVKSCVLEQLAGQDLPPGMEANMGPMLDNMCAKMRSQVQEVPTGHELYEPAVGCMRSMESLTCEQLQNADSVTTPECTEYERLAKEAGVVK
;
A
#
# COMPACT_ATOMS: atom_id res chain seq x y z
N MET A 1 20.57 -65.70 2.58
CA MET A 1 19.20 -65.36 2.14
C MET A 1 18.55 -64.53 3.23
N THR A 2 18.26 -63.25 2.98
CA THR A 2 16.97 -62.56 3.25
C THR A 2 17.10 -61.11 2.75
N THR A 3 16.16 -60.74 1.89
CA THR A 3 16.04 -59.51 1.12
C THR A 3 15.45 -58.37 1.94
N ILE A 4 16.07 -57.18 1.99
CA ILE A 4 15.37 -55.90 2.19
C ILE A 4 15.91 -54.87 1.18
N LYS A 5 15.07 -54.60 0.19
CA LYS A 5 15.16 -53.55 -0.82
C LYS A 5 14.25 -52.42 -0.36
N LYS A 6 14.81 -51.24 -0.05
CA LYS A 6 14.16 -49.95 0.28
C LYS A 6 15.32 -49.00 0.67
N LEU A 7 15.53 -47.78 0.20
CA LEU A 7 14.80 -46.79 -0.59
C LEU A 7 15.83 -45.80 -1.21
N LEU A 8 15.49 -45.27 -2.38
CA LEU A 8 15.97 -44.03 -3.04
C LEU A 8 15.88 -42.79 -2.11
N PRO A 9 16.28 -41.54 -2.50
CA PRO A 9 17.29 -41.05 -3.47
C PRO A 9 18.08 -39.80 -2.99
N ALA A 10 19.03 -39.37 -3.81
CA ALA A 10 19.58 -38.00 -3.84
C ALA A 10 18.49 -36.95 -4.17
N ALA A 11 18.52 -35.81 -3.49
CA ALA A 11 18.15 -34.46 -3.97
C ALA A 11 17.99 -33.53 -2.76
N LEU A 12 19.08 -32.89 -2.34
CA LEU A 12 19.00 -31.71 -1.47
C LEU A 12 18.59 -30.53 -2.35
N ALA A 13 17.29 -30.45 -2.65
CA ALA A 13 16.70 -29.28 -3.29
C ALA A 13 16.75 -28.12 -2.29
N LEU A 14 17.65 -27.17 -2.52
CA LEU A 14 17.61 -25.84 -1.91
C LEU A 14 16.30 -25.19 -2.36
N ILE A 15 15.28 -25.31 -1.53
CA ILE A 15 14.03 -24.58 -1.65
C ILE A 15 14.38 -23.13 -1.31
N PHE A 16 14.61 -22.30 -2.35
CA PHE A 16 14.50 -20.86 -2.20
C PHE A 16 13.06 -20.59 -1.78
N THR A 17 12.86 -20.33 -0.49
CA THR A 17 11.64 -19.70 0.01
C THR A 17 11.61 -18.31 -0.61
N GLY A 18 10.94 -18.19 -1.75
CA GLY A 18 10.51 -16.90 -2.27
C GLY A 18 9.51 -16.35 -1.27
N SER A 19 9.99 -15.59 -0.30
CA SER A 19 9.15 -14.68 0.46
C SER A 19 8.46 -13.81 -0.57
N ALA A 20 7.14 -13.90 -0.69
CA ALA A 20 6.38 -12.85 -1.32
C ALA A 20 6.60 -11.59 -0.46
N VAL A 21 7.67 -10.85 -0.76
CA VAL A 21 7.83 -9.48 -0.33
C VAL A 21 6.70 -8.74 -1.01
N ALA A 22 5.67 -8.42 -0.23
CA ALA A 22 4.74 -7.40 -0.66
C ALA A 22 5.60 -6.16 -0.97
N ASP A 23 5.39 -5.62 -2.15
CA ASP A 23 6.09 -4.44 -2.65
C ASP A 23 5.90 -3.28 -1.65
N ASP A 24 6.97 -2.71 -1.11
CA ASP A 24 6.94 -1.69 -0.04
C ASP A 24 6.04 -0.50 -0.39
N LEU A 25 5.96 -0.17 -1.69
CA LEU A 25 5.12 0.88 -2.22
C LEU A 25 3.63 0.51 -2.20
N THR A 26 3.30 -0.74 -2.54
CA THR A 26 1.96 -1.32 -2.39
C THR A 26 1.52 -1.34 -0.92
N ASP A 27 2.44 -1.67 0.00
CA ASP A 27 2.17 -1.68 1.44
C ASP A 27 1.96 -0.26 2.00
N ALA A 28 2.80 0.71 1.61
CA ALA A 28 2.60 2.11 1.99
C ALA A 28 1.27 2.67 1.44
N ALA A 29 0.88 2.28 0.23
CA ALA A 29 -0.43 2.65 -0.32
C ALA A 29 -1.60 2.04 0.44
N GLN A 30 -1.45 0.82 0.94
CA GLN A 30 -2.45 0.18 1.79
C GLN A 30 -2.53 0.90 3.15
N GLY A 31 -1.41 1.22 3.78
CA GLY A 31 -1.35 1.95 5.05
C GLY A 31 -2.06 3.30 4.96
N LEU A 32 -1.69 4.11 3.97
CA LEU A 32 -2.35 5.38 3.69
C LEU A 32 -3.86 5.23 3.45
N CYS A 33 -4.29 4.20 2.72
CA CYS A 33 -5.73 4.03 2.48
C CYS A 33 -6.50 3.67 3.75
N GLU A 34 -5.95 2.83 4.62
CA GLU A 34 -6.58 2.53 5.92
C GLU A 34 -6.68 3.79 6.80
N THR A 35 -5.67 4.68 6.74
CA THR A 35 -5.74 5.99 7.39
C THR A 35 -6.90 6.82 6.83
N VAL A 36 -7.01 6.97 5.50
CA VAL A 36 -8.12 7.71 4.86
C VAL A 36 -9.49 7.09 5.20
N LYS A 37 -9.59 5.75 5.20
CA LYS A 37 -10.80 5.02 5.57
C LYS A 37 -11.20 5.32 7.02
N SER A 38 -10.25 5.31 7.95
CA SER A 38 -10.52 5.66 9.34
C SER A 38 -11.04 7.09 9.48
N CYS A 39 -10.48 8.04 8.72
CA CYS A 39 -10.94 9.42 8.70
C CYS A 39 -12.37 9.59 8.15
N VAL A 40 -12.75 8.82 7.14
CA VAL A 40 -14.13 8.80 6.64
C VAL A 40 -15.07 8.23 7.70
N LEU A 41 -14.69 7.15 8.37
CA LEU A 41 -15.51 6.55 9.43
C LEU A 41 -15.65 7.47 10.63
N GLU A 42 -14.60 8.19 11.02
CA GLU A 42 -14.63 9.16 12.12
C GLU A 42 -15.58 10.33 11.82
N GLN A 43 -15.59 10.86 10.59
CA GLN A 43 -16.53 11.91 10.20
C GLN A 43 -18.00 11.47 10.26
N LEU A 44 -18.24 10.19 10.06
CA LEU A 44 -19.57 9.62 10.04
C LEU A 44 -20.02 9.18 11.43
N ALA A 45 -19.07 8.91 12.33
CA ALA A 45 -19.34 8.67 13.73
C ALA A 45 -20.03 9.90 14.34
N GLY A 46 -21.30 9.75 14.68
CA GLY A 46 -22.13 10.84 15.22
C GLY A 46 -23.10 11.46 14.22
N GLN A 47 -23.12 11.00 12.96
CA GLN A 47 -24.21 11.30 12.03
C GLN A 47 -25.31 10.24 12.14
N ASP A 48 -26.57 10.68 12.05
CA ASP A 48 -27.72 9.77 11.94
C ASP A 48 -27.73 9.14 10.54
N LEU A 49 -26.99 8.04 10.38
CA LEU A 49 -26.94 7.31 9.12
C LEU A 49 -28.18 6.41 8.98
N PRO A 50 -28.77 6.31 7.78
CA PRO A 50 -29.83 5.36 7.50
C PRO A 50 -29.40 3.92 7.85
N PRO A 51 -30.31 3.10 8.42
CA PRO A 51 -29.99 1.72 8.75
C PRO A 51 -29.52 0.95 7.51
N GLY A 52 -28.35 0.30 7.62
CA GLY A 52 -27.71 -0.44 6.53
C GLY A 52 -26.68 0.36 5.73
N MET A 53 -26.50 1.67 5.97
CA MET A 53 -25.43 2.44 5.31
C MET A 53 -24.04 2.00 5.78
N GLU A 54 -23.83 1.89 7.11
CA GLU A 54 -22.55 1.42 7.68
C GLU A 54 -22.13 0.05 7.13
N ALA A 55 -23.10 -0.88 6.98
CA ALA A 55 -22.84 -2.23 6.48
C ALA A 55 -22.37 -2.25 5.01
N ASN A 56 -22.71 -1.22 4.23
CA ASN A 56 -22.33 -1.10 2.82
C ASN A 56 -21.07 -0.24 2.60
N MET A 57 -20.65 0.54 3.61
CA MET A 57 -19.50 1.44 3.49
C MET A 57 -18.16 0.73 3.54
N GLY A 58 -18.02 -0.29 4.40
CA GLY A 58 -16.77 -1.07 4.48
C GLY A 58 -16.31 -1.60 3.11
N PRO A 59 -17.14 -2.38 2.39
CA PRO A 59 -16.80 -2.89 1.07
C PRO A 59 -16.52 -1.79 0.03
N MET A 60 -17.20 -0.64 0.12
CA MET A 60 -16.97 0.49 -0.78
C MET A 60 -15.59 1.12 -0.55
N LEU A 61 -15.22 1.32 0.72
CA LEU A 61 -13.90 1.84 1.10
C LEU A 61 -12.79 0.85 0.75
N ASP A 62 -13.02 -0.45 0.93
CA ASP A 62 -12.07 -1.50 0.53
C ASP A 62 -11.83 -1.53 -0.99
N ASN A 63 -12.87 -1.30 -1.80
CA ASN A 63 -12.75 -1.18 -3.24
C ASN A 63 -11.94 0.07 -3.64
N MET A 64 -12.16 1.20 -2.95
CA MET A 64 -11.37 2.41 -3.14
C MET A 64 -9.88 2.16 -2.83
N CYS A 65 -9.58 1.45 -1.74
CA CYS A 65 -8.21 1.05 -1.40
C CYS A 65 -7.58 0.11 -2.43
N ALA A 66 -8.35 -0.83 -2.98
CA ALA A 66 -7.87 -1.67 -4.08
C ALA A 66 -7.49 -0.85 -5.31
N LYS A 67 -8.30 0.17 -5.65
CA LYS A 67 -8.00 1.07 -6.76
C LYS A 67 -6.77 1.95 -6.49
N MET A 68 -6.60 2.47 -5.28
CA MET A 68 -5.38 3.22 -4.91
C MET A 68 -4.14 2.35 -5.10
N ARG A 69 -4.12 1.14 -4.52
CA ARG A 69 -3.01 0.18 -4.67
C ARG A 69 -2.68 -0.15 -6.13
N SER A 70 -3.70 -0.33 -6.98
CA SER A 70 -3.46 -0.67 -8.39
C SER A 70 -2.76 0.43 -9.18
N GLN A 71 -2.88 1.70 -8.75
CA GLN A 71 -2.24 2.83 -9.42
C GLN A 71 -0.77 3.00 -9.02
N VAL A 72 -0.34 2.42 -7.90
CA VAL A 72 1.03 2.59 -7.39
C VAL A 72 2.00 1.55 -7.97
N GLN A 73 1.47 0.48 -8.58
CA GLN A 73 2.25 -0.55 -9.28
C GLN A 73 2.95 -0.04 -10.56
N GLU A 74 2.79 1.25 -10.89
CA GLU A 74 3.41 1.88 -12.05
C GLU A 74 4.88 2.29 -11.82
N VAL A 75 5.37 2.31 -10.57
CA VAL A 75 6.79 2.58 -10.26
C VAL A 75 7.53 1.24 -10.07
N PRO A 76 8.41 0.82 -11.00
CA PRO A 76 9.09 -0.45 -10.88
C PRO A 76 10.01 -0.49 -9.66
N THR A 77 10.04 -1.63 -8.95
CA THR A 77 11.05 -1.89 -7.92
C THR A 77 12.45 -1.71 -8.50
N GLY A 78 13.28 -0.88 -7.85
CA GLY A 78 14.63 -0.54 -8.33
C GLY A 78 14.71 0.70 -9.22
N HIS A 79 13.59 1.37 -9.52
CA HIS A 79 13.59 2.71 -10.07
C HIS A 79 14.10 3.71 -9.02
N GLU A 80 14.84 4.75 -9.44
CA GLU A 80 15.41 5.74 -8.51
C GLU A 80 14.37 6.50 -7.69
N LEU A 81 13.14 6.60 -8.21
CA LEU A 81 12.00 7.23 -7.56
C LEU A 81 11.21 6.29 -6.64
N TYR A 82 11.55 5.00 -6.59
CA TYR A 82 10.79 4.01 -5.82
C TYR A 82 10.80 4.33 -4.32
N GLU A 83 11.98 4.43 -3.70
CA GLU A 83 12.13 4.74 -2.28
C GLU A 83 11.55 6.13 -1.92
N PRO A 84 11.78 7.20 -2.71
CA PRO A 84 11.10 8.48 -2.50
C PRO A 84 9.56 8.38 -2.54
N ALA A 85 8.99 7.59 -3.45
CA ALA A 85 7.54 7.37 -3.53
C ALA A 85 7.00 6.65 -2.28
N VAL A 86 7.71 5.61 -1.81
CA VAL A 86 7.39 4.91 -0.55
C VAL A 86 7.41 5.89 0.62
N GLY A 87 8.44 6.73 0.70
CA GLY A 87 8.60 7.74 1.75
C GLY A 87 7.45 8.75 1.78
N CYS A 88 7.05 9.27 0.63
CA CYS A 88 5.89 10.17 0.51
C CYS A 88 4.61 9.51 1.05
N MET A 89 4.28 8.30 0.59
CA MET A 89 3.07 7.60 1.00
C MET A 89 3.04 7.32 2.51
N ARG A 90 4.17 6.87 3.07
CA ARG A 90 4.28 6.62 4.52
C ARG A 90 4.18 7.88 5.35
N SER A 91 4.74 9.00 4.90
CA SER A 91 4.68 10.24 5.70
C SER A 91 3.28 10.84 5.72
N MET A 92 2.47 10.60 4.67
CA MET A 92 1.06 10.98 4.66
C MET A 92 0.23 10.23 5.71
N GLU A 93 0.63 9.04 6.15
CA GLU A 93 -0.05 8.31 7.24
C GLU A 93 0.03 9.07 8.58
N SER A 94 0.98 10.00 8.74
CA SER A 94 1.13 10.80 9.95
C SER A 94 0.23 12.05 9.98
N LEU A 95 -0.46 12.35 8.89
CA LEU A 95 -1.34 13.51 8.79
C LEU A 95 -2.65 13.29 9.57
N THR A 96 -3.21 14.38 10.10
CA THR A 96 -4.54 14.33 10.72
C THR A 96 -5.62 14.16 9.66
N CYS A 97 -6.79 13.68 10.08
CA CYS A 97 -7.94 13.56 9.19
C CYS A 97 -8.36 14.89 8.56
N GLU A 98 -8.23 16.01 9.28
CA GLU A 98 -8.48 17.35 8.73
C GLU A 98 -7.50 17.70 7.61
N GLN A 99 -6.21 17.35 7.78
CA GLN A 99 -5.19 17.59 6.77
C GLN A 99 -5.37 16.70 5.53
N LEU A 100 -5.80 15.44 5.71
CA LEU A 100 -6.05 14.50 4.61
C LEU A 100 -7.31 14.83 3.80
N GLN A 101 -8.31 15.47 4.41
CA GLN A 101 -9.55 15.86 3.74
C GLN A 101 -9.41 17.12 2.90
N ASN A 102 -8.46 17.98 3.23
CA ASN A 102 -8.17 19.21 2.52
C ASN A 102 -7.14 18.94 1.43
N ALA A 103 -7.60 18.80 0.18
CA ALA A 103 -6.74 18.45 -0.96
C ALA A 103 -5.52 19.39 -1.14
N ASP A 104 -5.65 20.66 -0.73
CA ASP A 104 -4.59 21.66 -0.79
C ASP A 104 -3.55 21.54 0.35
N SER A 105 -3.81 20.71 1.38
CA SER A 105 -2.90 20.49 2.51
C SER A 105 -2.27 19.11 2.55
N VAL A 106 -2.53 18.26 1.55
CA VAL A 106 -1.95 16.93 1.45
C VAL A 106 -0.53 17.02 0.86
N THR A 107 0.37 17.69 1.56
CA THR A 107 1.76 17.81 1.15
C THR A 107 2.67 17.72 2.35
N THR A 108 3.44 16.65 2.40
CA THR A 108 4.51 16.45 3.38
C THR A 108 5.86 16.85 2.77
N PRO A 109 6.90 17.05 3.59
CA PRO A 109 8.25 17.28 3.09
C PRO A 109 8.73 16.15 2.16
N GLU A 110 8.41 14.89 2.47
CA GLU A 110 8.79 13.73 1.66
C GLU A 110 8.07 13.71 0.31
N CYS A 111 6.78 14.08 0.27
CA CYS A 111 6.05 14.20 -0.99
C CYS A 111 6.57 15.37 -1.84
N THR A 112 6.94 16.49 -1.21
CA THR A 112 7.57 17.63 -1.91
C THR A 112 8.88 17.21 -2.57
N GLU A 113 9.69 16.44 -1.85
CA GLU A 113 10.98 15.94 -2.36
C GLU A 113 10.78 14.91 -3.48
N TYR A 114 9.81 14.00 -3.31
CA TYR A 114 9.43 13.06 -4.37
C TYR A 114 9.00 13.79 -5.65
N GLU A 115 8.13 14.79 -5.55
CA GLU A 115 7.69 15.59 -6.71
C GLU A 115 8.85 16.30 -7.41
N ARG A 116 9.78 16.87 -6.64
CA ARG A 116 10.99 17.50 -7.19
C ARG A 116 11.81 16.49 -7.99
N LEU A 117 12.10 15.32 -7.42
CA LEU A 117 12.85 14.25 -8.08
C LEU A 117 12.12 13.72 -9.32
N ALA A 118 10.80 13.54 -9.23
CA ALA A 118 9.97 13.07 -10.33
C ALA A 118 9.93 14.06 -11.51
N LYS A 119 9.95 15.37 -11.22
CA LYS A 119 10.08 16.42 -12.23
C LYS A 119 11.45 16.42 -12.88
N GLU A 120 12.52 16.24 -12.12
CA GLU A 120 13.89 16.15 -12.63
C GLU A 120 14.10 14.92 -13.53
N ALA A 121 13.48 13.79 -13.16
CA ALA A 121 13.46 12.57 -13.96
C ALA A 121 12.52 12.65 -15.19
N GLY A 122 11.74 13.73 -15.33
CA GLY A 122 10.85 13.95 -16.48
C GLY A 122 9.60 13.06 -16.51
N VAL A 123 9.22 12.45 -15.38
CA VAL A 123 8.04 11.58 -15.27
C VAL A 123 6.75 12.35 -14.94
N VAL A 124 6.87 13.57 -14.42
CA VAL A 124 5.75 14.50 -14.18
C VAL A 124 5.87 15.67 -15.16
N LYS A 125 4.79 15.95 -15.92
CA LYS A 125 4.71 17.05 -16.90
C LYS A 125 4.18 18.33 -16.27
#